data_AF-A0A7X8DM78-F1
#
_entry.id   AF-A0A7X8DM78-F1
#
_cell.length_a   1.000
_cell.length_b   1.000
_cell.length_c   1.000
_cell.angle_alpha   90.00
_cell.angle_beta   90.00
_cell.angle_gamma   90.00
#
_symmetry.space_group_name_H-M   'P 1'
#
loop_
_entity.id
_entity.type
_entity.pdbx_description
1 polymer ?
#
loop_
_entity_poly.entity_id
_entity_poly.type
_entity_poly.pdbx_seq_one_letter_code
_entity_poly.pdbx_strand_id
1 'polypeptide(L)'
;MRFFALAICFLFVVESQVYASLIVPPGTVSLDKKTQTYIDVSEVTVLDWVEYLYWIKNNKGENSDEYKAAMPDSATCEKLYGAVRYFQHPKYRHYPIVGLTHEQALNYCLWRSDRVNELNKNKAKKYTITYLLPDSYDFQKAYKKQRKNKNIDKTIHPINPKNKRIVNIGYNVQEYTSNSDVILIGTDGERLIFDDFMGISYMLGFRCKAVVVKNK
;
A
#
# COMPACT_ATOMS: atom_id res chain seq x y z
N MET A 1 26.96 61.69 -29.84
CA MET A 1 25.86 60.71 -29.94
C MET A 1 26.43 59.31 -29.94
N ARG A 2 25.78 58.40 -29.20
CA ARG A 2 25.88 56.92 -29.21
C ARG A 2 26.64 56.21 -28.08
N PHE A 3 25.94 56.21 -26.94
CA PHE A 3 25.56 55.07 -26.10
C PHE A 3 26.65 54.10 -25.60
N PHE A 4 26.95 54.25 -24.31
CA PHE A 4 27.42 53.21 -23.40
C PHE A 4 26.50 51.98 -23.46
N ALA A 5 27.05 50.82 -23.81
CA ALA A 5 26.37 49.54 -23.64
C ALA A 5 26.59 49.06 -22.19
N LEU A 6 25.63 49.33 -21.32
CA LEU A 6 25.47 48.65 -20.03
C LEU A 6 25.10 47.20 -20.33
N ALA A 7 26.08 46.30 -20.21
CA ALA A 7 25.84 44.87 -20.18
C ALA A 7 25.08 44.56 -18.87
N ILE A 8 23.75 44.49 -18.97
CA ILE A 8 22.89 43.99 -17.92
C ILE A 8 23.26 42.51 -17.74
N CYS A 9 24.09 42.26 -16.73
CA CYS A 9 24.35 40.93 -16.21
C CYS A 9 23.02 40.42 -15.66
N PHE A 10 22.25 39.72 -16.50
CA PHE A 10 21.09 38.96 -16.09
C PHE A 10 21.61 37.87 -15.16
N LEU A 11 21.65 38.19 -13.87
CA LEU A 11 21.69 37.21 -12.80
C LEU A 11 20.43 36.36 -12.97
N PHE A 12 20.50 35.37 -13.84
CA PHE A 12 19.69 34.16 -13.69
C PHE A 12 20.11 33.60 -12.34
N VAL A 13 19.40 34.05 -11.29
CA VAL A 13 19.19 33.26 -10.09
C VAL A 13 18.56 31.98 -10.63
N VAL A 14 19.41 31.03 -11.00
CA VAL A 14 19.02 29.63 -11.12
C VAL A 14 18.62 29.30 -9.71
N GLU A 15 17.33 29.49 -9.43
CA GLU A 15 16.67 28.97 -8.27
C GLU A 15 16.91 27.48 -8.36
N SER A 16 17.97 27.03 -7.68
CA SER A 16 18.29 25.63 -7.55
C SER A 16 17.12 25.08 -6.77
N GLN A 17 16.08 24.63 -7.49
CA GLN A 17 15.16 23.66 -6.96
C GLN A 17 16.05 22.48 -6.67
N VAL A 18 16.53 22.44 -5.43
CA VAL A 18 17.14 21.27 -4.84
C VAL A 18 16.12 20.19 -5.09
N TYR A 19 16.37 19.37 -6.11
CA TYR A 19 15.65 18.13 -6.34
C TYR A 19 15.94 17.28 -5.12
N ALA A 20 15.21 17.54 -4.03
CA ALA A 20 15.22 16.71 -2.86
C ALA A 20 14.85 15.33 -3.39
N SER A 21 15.83 14.43 -3.38
CA SER A 21 15.65 13.04 -3.78
C SER A 21 14.35 12.56 -3.17
N LEU A 22 13.31 12.42 -4.00
CA LEU A 22 11.97 12.10 -3.53
C LEU A 22 12.06 10.71 -2.94
N ILE A 23 12.00 10.60 -1.61
CA ILE A 23 12.02 9.30 -0.94
C ILE A 23 10.71 8.62 -1.29
N VAL A 24 10.80 7.56 -2.07
CA VAL A 24 9.66 6.70 -2.39
C VAL A 24 9.71 5.50 -1.45
N PRO A 25 8.71 5.34 -0.56
CA PRO A 25 8.62 4.16 0.29
C PRO A 25 8.60 2.87 -0.54
N PRO A 26 9.21 1.78 -0.07
CA PRO A 26 9.30 0.54 -0.82
C PRO A 26 7.92 -0.02 -1.18
N GLY A 27 7.78 -0.49 -2.42
CA GLY A 27 6.53 -1.05 -2.95
C GLY A 27 5.45 -0.01 -3.30
N THR A 28 5.74 1.29 -3.16
CA THR A 28 4.74 2.34 -3.36
C THR A 28 4.98 3.20 -4.61
N VAL A 29 3.95 3.95 -4.99
CA VAL A 29 4.02 5.04 -5.97
C VAL A 29 3.41 6.32 -5.41
N SER A 30 3.86 7.48 -5.89
CA SER A 30 3.37 8.77 -5.42
C SER A 30 1.89 8.95 -5.74
N LEU A 31 1.10 9.14 -4.68
CA LEU A 31 -0.32 9.44 -4.75
C LEU A 31 -0.54 10.96 -4.81
N ASP A 32 0.16 11.72 -3.97
CA ASP A 32 0.19 13.18 -4.04
C ASP A 32 1.56 13.70 -3.61
N LYS A 33 2.18 14.49 -4.49
CA LYS A 33 3.47 15.12 -4.21
C LYS A 33 3.35 16.23 -3.17
N LYS A 34 2.21 16.94 -3.11
CA LYS A 34 2.00 18.06 -2.19
C LYS A 34 1.90 17.59 -0.74
N THR A 35 1.15 16.52 -0.51
CA THR A 35 0.99 15.93 0.82
C THR A 35 2.03 14.85 1.13
N GLN A 36 2.98 14.62 0.22
CA GLN A 36 3.99 13.57 0.31
C GLN A 36 3.40 12.18 0.63
N THR A 37 2.29 11.86 -0.04
CA THR A 37 1.58 10.60 0.12
C THR A 37 1.87 9.63 -1.02
N TYR A 38 1.92 8.35 -0.67
CA TYR A 38 2.19 7.24 -1.56
C TYR A 38 1.21 6.11 -1.28
N ILE A 39 1.00 5.23 -2.24
CA ILE A 39 0.16 4.04 -2.08
C ILE A 39 0.87 2.83 -2.68
N ASP A 40 0.67 1.66 -2.09
CA ASP A 40 1.23 0.43 -2.65
C ASP A 40 0.74 0.21 -4.09
N VAL A 41 1.64 -0.33 -4.92
CA VAL A 41 1.36 -0.62 -6.33
C VAL A 41 0.27 -1.68 -6.51
N SER A 42 0.15 -2.59 -5.56
CA SER A 42 -0.77 -3.72 -5.53
C SER A 42 -1.19 -4.00 -4.10
N GLU A 43 -2.04 -5.00 -3.93
CA GLU A 43 -2.41 -5.52 -2.63
C GLU A 43 -1.22 -6.20 -1.95
N VAL A 44 -1.29 -6.32 -0.63
CA VAL A 44 -0.32 -7.08 0.18
C VAL A 44 -0.42 -8.55 -0.18
N THR A 45 0.71 -9.21 -0.42
CA THR A 45 0.74 -10.62 -0.81
C THR A 45 0.83 -11.56 0.39
N VAL A 46 0.53 -12.84 0.17
CA VAL A 46 0.78 -13.91 1.14
C VAL A 46 2.26 -13.94 1.56
N LEU A 47 3.20 -13.72 0.63
CA LEU A 47 4.62 -13.67 0.94
C LEU A 47 4.95 -12.54 1.91
N ASP A 48 4.44 -11.33 1.66
CA ASP A 48 4.67 -10.18 2.53
C ASP A 48 4.10 -10.43 3.95
N TRP A 49 2.94 -11.08 4.05
CA TRP A 49 2.36 -11.47 5.35
C TRP A 49 3.22 -12.52 6.07
N VAL A 50 3.81 -13.46 5.35
CA VAL A 50 4.72 -14.46 5.94
C VAL A 50 5.97 -13.78 6.51
N GLU A 51 6.49 -12.74 5.85
CA GLU A 51 7.61 -11.94 6.40
C GLU A 51 7.21 -11.25 7.71
N TYR A 52 5.99 -10.71 7.77
CA TYR A 52 5.45 -10.14 9.00
C TYR A 52 5.36 -11.17 10.13
N LEU A 53 4.75 -12.34 9.88
CA LEU A 53 4.68 -13.41 10.87
C LEU A 53 6.05 -13.90 11.31
N TYR A 54 7.00 -14.04 10.37
CA TYR A 54 8.38 -14.42 10.68
C TYR A 54 9.03 -13.42 11.63
N TRP A 55 8.81 -12.13 11.41
CA TRP A 55 9.29 -11.09 12.31
C TRP A 55 8.68 -11.22 13.70
N ILE A 56 7.36 -11.36 13.82
CA ILE A 56 6.69 -11.52 15.13
C ILE A 56 7.22 -12.77 15.84
N LYS A 57 7.28 -13.90 15.14
CA LYS A 57 7.79 -15.17 15.68
C LYS A 57 9.19 -15.01 16.29
N ASN A 58 10.09 -14.31 15.61
CA ASN A 58 11.46 -14.14 16.08
C ASN A 58 11.61 -13.12 17.22
N ASN A 59 10.71 -12.13 17.31
CA ASN A 59 10.81 -11.06 18.30
C ASN A 59 9.94 -11.30 19.55
N LYS A 60 8.86 -12.06 19.42
CA LYS A 60 7.86 -12.31 20.46
C LYS A 60 7.72 -13.79 20.82
N GLY A 61 8.11 -14.68 19.92
CA GLY A 61 7.97 -16.13 20.06
C GLY A 61 6.76 -16.68 19.33
N GLU A 62 6.84 -17.93 18.88
CA GLU A 62 5.76 -18.63 18.15
C GLU A 62 4.50 -18.88 19.01
N ASN A 63 4.67 -18.96 20.33
CA ASN A 63 3.57 -19.18 21.26
C ASN A 63 2.98 -17.88 21.82
N SER A 64 3.48 -16.72 21.39
CA SER A 64 3.02 -15.42 21.88
C SER A 64 1.60 -15.09 21.40
N ASP A 65 0.90 -14.27 22.15
CA ASP A 65 -0.45 -13.83 21.79
C ASP A 65 -0.42 -12.97 20.52
N GLU A 66 0.64 -12.18 20.29
CA GLU A 66 0.81 -11.41 19.07
C GLU A 66 0.96 -12.28 17.83
N TYR A 67 1.73 -13.39 17.92
CA TYR A 67 1.88 -14.31 16.79
C TYR A 67 0.56 -14.99 16.46
N LYS A 68 -0.16 -15.49 17.48
CA LYS A 68 -1.48 -16.12 17.32
C LYS A 68 -2.51 -15.13 16.76
N ALA A 69 -2.52 -13.90 17.27
CA ALA A 69 -3.43 -12.84 16.81
C ALA A 69 -3.15 -12.38 15.38
N ALA A 70 -1.93 -12.56 14.87
CA ALA A 70 -1.57 -12.22 13.48
C ALA A 70 -1.83 -13.36 12.48
N MET A 71 -2.21 -14.56 12.94
CA MET A 71 -2.50 -15.68 12.04
C MET A 71 -3.75 -15.40 11.19
N PRO A 72 -3.67 -15.59 9.86
CA PRO A 72 -4.83 -15.44 8.98
C PRO A 72 -5.81 -16.61 9.15
N ASP A 73 -7.10 -16.34 8.92
CA ASP A 73 -8.11 -17.39 8.85
C ASP A 73 -8.03 -18.11 7.49
N SER A 74 -7.34 -19.25 7.47
CA SER A 74 -7.20 -20.06 6.25
C SER A 74 -8.47 -20.80 5.86
N ALA A 75 -9.42 -21.04 6.77
CA ALA A 75 -10.65 -21.78 6.47
C ALA A 75 -11.58 -20.95 5.57
N THR A 76 -11.61 -19.64 5.81
CA THR A 76 -12.29 -18.66 4.98
C THR A 76 -11.77 -18.67 3.52
N CYS A 77 -10.45 -18.74 3.32
CA CYS A 77 -9.87 -18.79 1.97
C CYS A 77 -10.26 -20.08 1.22
N GLU A 78 -10.26 -21.21 1.92
CA GLU A 78 -10.63 -22.51 1.35
C GLU A 78 -12.11 -22.52 0.95
N LYS A 79 -12.99 -22.03 1.82
CA LYS A 79 -14.43 -21.93 1.56
C LYS A 79 -14.74 -21.03 0.35
N LEU A 80 -14.01 -19.93 0.18
CA LEU A 80 -14.38 -18.88 -0.77
C LEU A 80 -13.70 -19.03 -2.13
N TYR A 81 -12.49 -19.59 -2.16
CA TYR A 81 -11.71 -19.76 -3.40
C TYR A 81 -11.44 -21.21 -3.78
N GLY A 82 -11.93 -22.19 -3.00
CA GLY A 82 -11.59 -23.60 -3.19
C GLY A 82 -10.08 -23.86 -3.05
N ALA A 83 -9.36 -22.90 -2.46
CA ALA A 83 -7.90 -22.91 -2.38
C ALA A 83 -7.48 -23.54 -1.05
N VAL A 84 -7.36 -24.87 -1.07
CA VAL A 84 -6.92 -25.66 0.08
C VAL A 84 -5.56 -25.17 0.55
N ARG A 85 -5.46 -24.86 1.86
CA ARG A 85 -4.23 -24.36 2.49
C ARG A 85 -3.65 -23.13 1.79
N TYR A 86 -4.51 -22.20 1.36
CA TYR A 86 -4.13 -20.99 0.62
C TYR A 86 -2.91 -20.28 1.22
N PHE A 87 -2.94 -20.01 2.52
CA PHE A 87 -1.85 -19.32 3.21
C PHE A 87 -0.54 -20.15 3.24
N GLN A 88 -0.65 -21.46 3.45
CA GLN A 88 0.53 -22.32 3.64
C GLN A 88 1.14 -22.79 2.30
N HIS A 89 0.36 -22.84 1.23
CA HIS A 89 0.79 -23.46 -0.03
C HIS A 89 1.68 -22.51 -0.87
N PRO A 90 2.89 -22.93 -1.32
CA PRO A 90 3.84 -22.07 -2.03
C PRO A 90 3.30 -21.40 -3.31
N LYS A 91 2.35 -22.04 -4.01
CA LYS A 91 1.69 -21.48 -5.21
C LYS A 91 1.07 -20.10 -4.97
N TYR A 92 0.56 -19.82 -3.77
CA TYR A 92 -0.19 -18.60 -3.50
C TYR A 92 0.67 -17.46 -2.94
N ARG A 93 1.99 -17.62 -2.88
CA ARG A 93 2.90 -16.61 -2.30
C ARG A 93 2.78 -15.22 -2.91
N HIS A 94 2.51 -15.14 -4.20
CA HIS A 94 2.32 -13.87 -4.90
C HIS A 94 0.86 -13.45 -5.03
N TYR A 95 -0.08 -14.19 -4.46
CA TYR A 95 -1.48 -13.78 -4.46
C TYR A 95 -1.74 -12.82 -3.29
N PRO A 96 -2.77 -11.95 -3.38
CA PRO A 96 -3.22 -11.14 -2.26
C PRO A 96 -3.47 -11.98 -1.01
N ILE A 97 -3.01 -11.51 0.14
CA ILE A 97 -3.45 -12.07 1.42
C ILE A 97 -4.92 -11.68 1.63
N VAL A 98 -5.71 -12.63 2.11
CA VAL A 98 -7.14 -12.47 2.42
C VAL A 98 -7.45 -13.27 3.69
N GLY A 99 -8.66 -13.09 4.25
CA GLY A 99 -9.04 -13.77 5.50
C GLY A 99 -8.37 -13.13 6.72
N LEU A 100 -8.23 -11.81 6.69
CA LEU A 100 -7.72 -11.00 7.79
C LEU A 100 -8.85 -10.16 8.38
N THR A 101 -8.69 -9.70 9.61
CA THR A 101 -9.50 -8.63 10.19
C THR A 101 -8.96 -7.25 9.81
N HIS A 102 -9.79 -6.22 9.96
CA HIS A 102 -9.37 -4.82 9.77
C HIS A 102 -8.20 -4.45 10.70
N GLU A 103 -8.26 -4.88 11.96
CA GLU A 103 -7.20 -4.67 12.96
C GLU A 103 -5.89 -5.34 12.57
N GLN A 104 -5.93 -6.58 12.05
CA GLN A 104 -4.75 -7.27 11.54
C GLN A 104 -4.09 -6.47 10.41
N ALA A 105 -4.89 -5.95 9.46
CA ALA A 105 -4.39 -5.13 8.35
C ALA A 105 -3.75 -3.81 8.84
N LEU A 106 -4.36 -3.14 9.83
CA LEU A 106 -3.79 -1.96 10.48
C LEU A 106 -2.44 -2.26 11.14
N ASN A 107 -2.37 -3.33 11.93
CA ASN A 107 -1.16 -3.74 12.64
C ASN A 107 -0.01 -4.04 11.66
N TYR A 108 -0.32 -4.64 10.50
CA TYR A 108 0.68 -4.84 9.46
C TYR A 108 1.20 -3.52 8.87
N CYS A 109 0.34 -2.53 8.59
CA CYS A 109 0.81 -1.23 8.12
C CYS A 109 1.67 -0.53 9.20
N LEU A 110 1.31 -0.61 10.48
CA LEU A 110 2.14 -0.10 11.57
C LEU A 110 3.51 -0.79 11.63
N TRP A 111 3.54 -2.12 11.55
CA TRP A 111 4.79 -2.88 11.48
C TRP A 111 5.68 -2.47 10.30
N ARG A 112 5.10 -2.23 9.11
CA ARG A 112 5.86 -1.71 7.95
C ARG A 112 6.47 -0.35 8.23
N SER A 113 5.79 0.51 8.99
CA SER A 113 6.31 1.81 9.43
C SER A 113 7.57 1.62 10.28
N ASP A 114 7.50 0.72 11.27
CA ASP A 114 8.65 0.44 12.13
C ASP A 114 9.83 -0.09 11.35
N ARG A 115 9.61 -1.09 10.48
CA ARG A 115 10.67 -1.70 9.66
C ARG A 115 11.32 -0.72 8.71
N VAL A 116 10.52 0.09 8.00
CA VAL A 116 11.09 1.05 7.04
C VAL A 116 11.88 2.15 7.75
N ASN A 117 11.42 2.62 8.92
CA ASN A 117 12.11 3.66 9.67
C ASN A 117 13.36 3.11 10.35
N GLU A 118 13.33 1.85 10.79
CA GLU A 118 14.50 1.15 11.31
C GLU A 118 15.61 0.98 10.25
N LEU A 119 15.26 0.53 9.05
CA LEU A 119 16.21 0.44 7.93
C LEU A 119 16.76 1.80 7.51
N ASN A 120 15.98 2.87 7.72
CA ASN A 120 16.38 4.23 7.43
C ASN A 120 17.03 4.96 8.60
N LYS A 121 17.39 4.32 9.73
CA LYS A 121 18.00 4.97 10.92
C LYS A 121 19.16 5.93 10.60
N ASN A 122 19.98 5.63 9.60
CA ASN A 122 21.08 6.52 9.14
C ASN A 122 20.59 7.76 8.35
N LYS A 123 19.40 7.69 7.74
CA LYS A 123 18.68 8.82 7.09
C LYS A 123 17.62 9.46 8.00
N ALA A 124 17.28 8.81 9.12
CA ALA A 124 16.11 9.06 9.97
C ALA A 124 16.11 10.41 10.70
N LYS A 125 17.19 11.20 10.62
CA LYS A 125 17.15 12.58 11.10
C LYS A 125 16.39 13.52 10.16
N LYS A 126 16.04 13.12 8.93
CA LYS A 126 15.42 14.03 7.94
C LYS A 126 13.92 13.80 7.73
N TYR A 127 13.40 12.59 7.92
CA TYR A 127 11.99 12.28 7.68
C TYR A 127 11.54 11.02 8.42
N THR A 128 10.23 10.89 8.59
CA THR A 128 9.53 9.74 9.15
C THR A 128 8.52 9.23 8.12
N ILE A 129 8.42 7.91 7.96
CA ILE A 129 7.46 7.26 7.05
C ILE A 129 6.42 6.52 7.90
N THR A 130 5.15 6.85 7.69
CA THR A 130 4.03 6.19 8.39
C THR A 130 3.13 5.52 7.36
N TYR A 131 2.96 4.20 7.48
CA TYR A 131 2.02 3.41 6.71
C TYR A 131 0.70 3.24 7.46
N LEU A 132 -0.41 3.40 6.74
CA LEU A 132 -1.79 3.34 7.23
C LEU A 132 -2.66 2.65 6.17
N LEU A 133 -3.91 2.32 6.52
CA LEU A 133 -4.90 1.95 5.52
C LEU A 133 -5.35 3.19 4.70
N PRO A 134 -5.53 3.07 3.37
CA PRO A 134 -6.06 4.15 2.55
C PRO A 134 -7.52 4.45 2.85
N ASP A 135 -7.92 5.71 2.76
CA ASP A 135 -9.33 6.09 2.79
C ASP A 135 -9.96 6.01 1.37
N SER A 136 -11.28 6.23 1.28
CA SER A 136 -12.00 6.20 -0.01
C SER A 136 -11.48 7.26 -0.99
N TYR A 137 -10.99 8.39 -0.51
CA TYR A 137 -10.42 9.45 -1.36
C TYR A 137 -9.07 9.01 -1.95
N ASP A 138 -8.23 8.34 -1.16
CA ASP A 138 -6.97 7.77 -1.61
C ASP A 138 -7.18 6.75 -2.71
N PHE A 139 -8.15 5.85 -2.53
CA PHE A 139 -8.52 4.87 -3.55
C PHE A 139 -9.02 5.53 -4.83
N GLN A 140 -9.89 6.55 -4.75
CA GLN A 140 -10.35 7.29 -5.93
C GLN A 140 -9.19 7.94 -6.69
N LYS A 141 -8.25 8.54 -5.96
CA LYS A 141 -7.07 9.18 -6.55
C LYS A 141 -6.12 8.17 -7.18
N ALA A 142 -5.95 7.02 -6.54
CA ALA A 142 -5.13 5.93 -7.03
C ALA A 142 -5.76 5.27 -8.28
N TYR A 143 -7.08 5.06 -8.29
CA TYR A 143 -7.83 4.52 -9.43
C TYR A 143 -7.74 5.41 -10.67
N LYS A 144 -7.81 6.73 -10.50
CA LYS A 144 -7.60 7.68 -11.61
C LYS A 144 -6.19 7.60 -12.21
N LYS A 145 -5.19 7.18 -11.44
CA LYS A 145 -3.80 6.98 -11.89
C LYS A 145 -3.52 5.58 -12.42
N GLN A 146 -4.35 4.61 -12.08
CA GLN A 146 -4.25 3.24 -12.57
C GLN A 146 -4.46 3.21 -14.08
N ARG A 147 -3.68 2.39 -14.79
CA ARG A 147 -3.92 2.18 -16.22
C ARG A 147 -5.23 1.43 -16.41
N LYS A 148 -6.13 1.95 -17.24
CA LYS A 148 -7.38 1.25 -17.60
C LYS A 148 -7.05 -0.17 -18.08
N ASN A 149 -7.65 -1.16 -17.43
CA ASN A 149 -7.57 -2.54 -17.85
C ASN A 149 -8.76 -2.85 -18.75
N LYS A 150 -8.50 -3.40 -19.95
CA LYS A 150 -9.57 -3.77 -20.90
C LYS A 150 -10.21 -5.11 -20.52
N ASN A 151 -9.46 -5.98 -19.86
CA ASN A 151 -9.90 -7.31 -19.46
C ASN A 151 -9.89 -7.38 -17.93
N ILE A 152 -11.05 -7.10 -17.33
CA ILE A 152 -11.25 -7.23 -15.89
C ILE A 152 -11.53 -8.70 -15.61
N ASP A 153 -10.55 -9.39 -15.04
CA ASP A 153 -10.77 -10.73 -14.53
C ASP A 153 -11.43 -10.63 -13.15
N LYS A 154 -12.46 -11.46 -12.91
CA LYS A 154 -13.27 -11.45 -11.68
C LYS A 154 -12.74 -12.40 -10.59
N THR A 155 -11.64 -13.10 -10.88
CA THR A 155 -11.01 -14.03 -9.93
C THR A 155 -9.76 -13.41 -9.31
N ILE A 156 -9.23 -14.00 -8.22
CA ILE A 156 -7.95 -13.56 -7.66
C ILE A 156 -6.80 -14.06 -8.54
N HIS A 157 -5.85 -13.16 -8.82
CA HIS A 157 -4.63 -13.44 -9.57
C HIS A 157 -3.35 -13.17 -8.78
N PRO A 158 -2.22 -13.80 -9.17
CA PRO A 158 -0.93 -13.45 -8.61
C PRO A 158 -0.52 -12.05 -9.03
N ILE A 159 0.04 -11.32 -8.07
CA ILE A 159 0.65 -10.01 -8.22
C ILE A 159 2.06 -10.17 -8.79
N ASN A 160 2.39 -9.35 -9.78
CA ASN A 160 3.75 -9.27 -10.30
C ASN A 160 4.60 -8.31 -9.44
N PRO A 161 5.58 -8.80 -8.66
CA PRO A 161 6.40 -7.95 -7.77
C PRO A 161 7.30 -6.97 -8.53
N LYS A 162 7.53 -7.18 -9.83
CA LYS A 162 8.31 -6.27 -10.67
C LYS A 162 7.51 -5.06 -11.13
N ASN A 163 6.19 -5.07 -10.95
CA ASN A 163 5.34 -3.98 -11.38
C ASN A 163 5.64 -2.70 -10.60
N LYS A 164 5.67 -1.56 -11.31
CA LYS A 164 5.96 -0.23 -10.75
C LYS A 164 4.77 0.72 -10.88
N ARG A 165 3.62 0.23 -11.35
CA ARG A 165 2.40 1.00 -11.57
C ARG A 165 1.28 0.43 -10.72
N ILE A 166 0.38 1.30 -10.31
CA ILE A 166 -0.85 0.92 -9.60
C ILE A 166 -1.63 -0.07 -10.45
N VAL A 167 -2.01 -1.17 -9.84
CA VAL A 167 -2.86 -2.20 -10.42
C VAL A 167 -3.95 -2.64 -9.46
N ASN A 168 -4.96 -3.28 -10.05
CA ASN A 168 -6.01 -4.04 -9.42
C ASN A 168 -6.97 -3.30 -8.48
N ILE A 169 -6.90 -1.97 -8.38
CA ILE A 169 -7.86 -1.19 -7.60
C ILE A 169 -9.26 -1.46 -8.13
N GLY A 170 -10.10 -2.04 -7.27
CA GLY A 170 -11.49 -2.39 -7.54
C GLY A 170 -11.71 -3.63 -8.42
N TYR A 171 -10.69 -4.48 -8.61
CA TYR A 171 -10.80 -5.64 -9.53
C TYR A 171 -10.39 -6.99 -8.95
N ASN A 172 -9.27 -7.08 -8.21
CA ASN A 172 -8.68 -8.38 -7.83
C ASN A 172 -9.23 -8.92 -6.51
N VAL A 173 -9.25 -8.06 -5.48
CA VAL A 173 -9.88 -8.35 -4.18
C VAL A 173 -10.64 -7.11 -3.72
N GLN A 174 -11.60 -7.34 -2.85
CA GLN A 174 -12.19 -6.27 -2.07
C GLN A 174 -11.16 -5.78 -1.05
N GLU A 175 -11.12 -4.49 -0.75
CA GLU A 175 -10.05 -3.90 0.06
C GLU A 175 -10.58 -3.13 1.27
N TYR A 176 -9.89 -3.30 2.40
CA TYR A 176 -10.14 -2.48 3.58
C TYR A 176 -9.83 -1.00 3.32
N THR A 177 -10.67 -0.13 3.88
CA THR A 177 -10.38 1.30 3.98
C THR A 177 -9.94 1.67 5.40
N SER A 178 -9.53 2.92 5.60
CA SER A 178 -9.25 3.45 6.93
C SER A 178 -10.45 3.43 7.88
N ASN A 179 -11.68 3.43 7.35
CA ASN A 179 -12.90 3.24 8.13
C ASN A 179 -13.25 1.75 8.14
N SER A 180 -13.36 1.16 9.33
CA SER A 180 -13.69 -0.27 9.49
C SER A 180 -15.05 -0.64 8.90
N ASP A 181 -15.95 0.34 8.82
CA ASP A 181 -17.32 0.14 8.36
C ASP A 181 -17.43 0.33 6.84
N VAL A 182 -16.36 0.73 6.14
CA VAL A 182 -16.39 1.00 4.70
C VAL A 182 -15.35 0.14 3.99
N ILE A 183 -15.77 -0.59 2.97
CA ILE A 183 -14.90 -1.43 2.16
C ILE A 183 -15.00 -1.06 0.68
N LEU A 184 -13.88 -1.16 -0.04
CA LEU A 184 -13.86 -1.04 -1.50
C LEU A 184 -14.27 -2.39 -2.10
N ILE A 185 -15.43 -2.44 -2.75
CA ILE A 185 -15.99 -3.72 -3.24
C ILE A 185 -15.85 -3.92 -4.75
N GLY A 186 -15.52 -2.88 -5.51
CA GLY A 186 -15.32 -2.99 -6.95
C GLY A 186 -15.48 -1.67 -7.70
N THR A 187 -15.93 -1.77 -8.94
CA THR A 187 -16.15 -0.63 -9.84
C THR A 187 -17.49 -0.73 -10.56
N ASP A 188 -18.15 0.41 -10.76
CA ASP A 188 -19.24 0.60 -11.72
C ASP A 188 -18.77 1.59 -12.80
N GLY A 189 -18.44 1.05 -13.98
CA GLY A 189 -17.82 1.81 -15.06
C GLY A 189 -16.51 2.48 -14.63
N GLU A 190 -16.52 3.81 -14.58
CA GLU A 190 -15.36 4.63 -14.18
C GLU A 190 -15.38 5.05 -12.70
N ARG A 191 -16.30 4.51 -11.89
CA ARG A 191 -16.44 4.84 -10.48
C ARG A 191 -16.11 3.65 -9.61
N LEU A 192 -15.51 3.90 -8.45
CA LEU A 192 -15.34 2.89 -7.41
C LEU A 192 -16.63 2.73 -6.63
N ILE A 193 -16.93 1.50 -6.23
CA ILE A 193 -18.06 1.17 -5.37
C ILE A 193 -17.53 0.91 -3.97
N PHE A 194 -18.04 1.67 -3.01
CA PHE A 194 -17.80 1.45 -1.58
C PHE A 194 -19.10 0.99 -0.95
N ASP A 195 -19.00 0.06 0.00
CA ASP A 195 -20.16 -0.49 0.70
C ASP A 195 -19.93 -0.40 2.21
N ASP A 196 -21.03 -0.20 2.93
CA ASP A 196 -21.03 -0.22 4.39
C ASP A 196 -21.03 -1.69 4.83
N PHE A 197 -20.17 -2.06 5.78
CA PHE A 197 -19.87 -3.44 6.19
C PHE A 197 -21.06 -4.11 6.89
N MET A 198 -22.14 -4.38 6.15
CA MET A 198 -23.48 -4.75 6.66
C MET A 198 -23.80 -6.25 6.49
N GLY A 199 -22.78 -7.10 6.31
CA GLY A 199 -22.97 -8.55 6.49
C GLY A 199 -22.34 -9.47 5.45
N ILE A 200 -21.42 -9.01 4.60
CA ILE A 200 -20.72 -9.92 3.67
C ILE A 200 -19.42 -10.45 4.28
N SER A 201 -19.54 -11.74 4.57
CA SER A 201 -18.59 -12.70 5.07
C SER A 201 -17.36 -12.98 4.20
N TYR A 202 -16.33 -12.11 4.22
CA TYR A 202 -14.93 -12.42 3.91
C TYR A 202 -14.52 -12.50 2.42
N MET A 203 -13.20 -12.29 2.18
CA MET A 203 -12.45 -12.10 0.91
C MET A 203 -11.67 -10.77 0.86
N LEU A 204 -11.51 -10.09 2.00
CA LEU A 204 -10.89 -8.77 2.01
C LEU A 204 -9.37 -8.89 2.01
N GLY A 205 -8.75 -8.37 0.96
CA GLY A 205 -7.35 -7.99 0.97
C GLY A 205 -7.19 -6.55 1.44
N PHE A 206 -5.98 -6.04 1.32
CA PHE A 206 -5.71 -4.64 1.61
C PHE A 206 -4.41 -4.22 0.95
N ARG A 207 -4.21 -2.91 0.93
CA ARG A 207 -2.95 -2.25 0.61
C ARG A 207 -2.70 -1.17 1.64
N CYS A 208 -1.46 -0.74 1.82
CA CYS A 208 -1.15 0.41 2.68
C CYS A 208 -0.96 1.67 1.83
N LYS A 209 -1.28 2.82 2.44
CA LYS A 209 -0.83 4.15 2.06
C LYS A 209 0.34 4.54 2.95
N ALA A 210 1.34 5.21 2.40
CA ALA A 210 2.42 5.81 3.16
C ALA A 210 2.34 7.33 3.15
N VAL A 211 2.62 7.95 4.29
CA VAL A 211 2.80 9.39 4.46
C VAL A 211 4.24 9.63 4.85
N VAL A 212 4.92 10.52 4.14
CA VAL A 212 6.30 10.92 4.45
C VAL A 212 6.28 12.31 5.06
N VAL A 213 6.77 12.44 6.29
CA VAL A 213 6.83 13.72 7.02
C VAL A 213 8.29 14.09 7.24
N LYS A 214 8.68 15.30 6.86
CA LYS A 214 10.02 15.81 7.15
C LYS A 214 10.14 16.14 8.64
N ASN A 215 11.18 15.65 9.28
CA ASN A 215 11.46 15.98 10.68
C ASN A 215 11.95 17.44 10.73
N LYS A 216 11.40 18.23 11.66
CA LYS A 216 11.79 19.63 11.88
C LYS A 216 13.15 19.71 12.54
#